data_AF-A0A356I9R5-F1
#
_entry.id   AF-A0A356I9R5-F1
#
_cell.length_a   1.000
_cell.length_b   1.000
_cell.length_c   1.000
_cell.angle_alpha   90.00
_cell.angle_beta   90.00
_cell.angle_gamma   90.00
#
_symmetry.space_group_name_H-M   'P 1'
#
loop_
_entity.id
_entity.type
_entity.pdbx_description
1 polymer ?
#
loop_
_entity_poly.entity_id
_entity_poly.type
_entity_poly.pdbx_seq_one_letter_code
_entity_poly.pdbx_strand_id
1 'polypeptide(L)'
;KSTLFNRIAGERISIVEDVEGVTRDRIYATGEWLNRKFSLIDTGGIDDVDAPFMEQIKHQAEIAMDEADVIVFVVSGKEGVTDADEYVSRILYKTN
;
A
#
# COMPACT_ATOMS: atom_id res chain seq x y z
N LYS A 1 2.56 1.67 7.04
CA LYS A 1 2.80 0.84 5.83
C LYS A 1 4.30 0.63 5.58
N SER A 2 5.06 1.66 5.21
CA SER A 2 6.51 1.58 4.92
C SER A 2 7.35 0.94 6.02
N THR A 3 7.06 1.22 7.29
CA THR A 3 7.73 0.56 8.43
C THR A 3 7.49 -0.95 8.48
N LEU A 4 6.26 -1.40 8.18
CA LEU A 4 5.93 -2.83 8.12
C LEU A 4 6.59 -3.48 6.90
N PHE A 5 6.53 -2.81 5.75
CA PHE A 5 7.18 -3.26 4.51
C PHE A 5 8.67 -3.49 4.71
N ASN A 6 9.41 -2.49 5.20
CA ASN A 6 10.85 -2.59 5.47
C ASN A 6 11.18 -3.70 6.47
N ARG A 7 10.32 -3.88 7.49
CA ARG A 7 10.51 -4.96 8.47
C ARG A 7 10.39 -6.33 7.83
N ILE A 8 9.44 -6.54 6.91
CA ILE A 8 9.26 -7.83 6.23
C ILE A 8 10.35 -8.05 5.18
N ALA A 9 10.74 -6.99 4.45
CA ALA A 9 11.82 -7.05 3.47
C ALA A 9 13.20 -7.31 4.11
N GLY A 10 13.37 -6.99 5.40
CA GLY A 10 14.63 -7.18 6.14
C GLY A 10 15.67 -6.08 5.86
N GLU A 11 15.35 -5.11 5.02
CA GLU A 11 16.19 -3.97 4.70
C GLU A 11 15.34 -2.69 4.53
N ARG A 12 15.99 -1.53 4.59
CA ARG A 12 15.29 -0.24 4.53
C ARG A 12 15.14 0.18 3.06
N ILE A 13 14.10 -0.31 2.37
CA ILE A 13 13.84 -0.05 0.94
C ILE A 13 12.89 1.14 0.75
N SER A 14 11.79 1.16 1.50
CA SER A 14 10.81 2.25 1.51
C SER A 14 11.35 3.38 2.40
N ILE A 15 12.20 4.23 1.81
CA ILE A 15 12.82 5.42 2.44
C ILE A 15 12.37 6.72 1.77
N VAL A 16 11.42 6.67 0.82
CA VAL A 16 11.04 7.85 0.03
C VAL A 16 10.32 8.86 0.93
N GLU A 17 11.11 9.73 1.57
CA GLU A 17 10.68 10.99 2.12
C GLU A 17 10.01 11.81 1.01
N ASP A 18 8.91 12.48 1.35
CA ASP A 18 8.15 13.33 0.43
C ASP A 18 9.05 14.42 -0.17
N VAL A 19 9.51 14.21 -1.40
CA VAL A 19 10.03 15.28 -2.24
C VAL A 19 8.90 15.67 -3.18
N GLU A 20 8.39 16.89 -3.05
CA GLU A 20 7.38 17.41 -3.97
C GLU A 20 7.90 17.35 -5.42
N GLY A 21 7.17 16.68 -6.31
CA GLY A 21 7.46 16.68 -7.75
C GLY A 21 8.20 15.46 -8.31
N VAL A 22 8.39 14.38 -7.54
CA VAL A 22 8.87 13.10 -8.09
C VAL A 22 7.76 12.06 -8.12
N THR A 23 7.72 11.28 -9.21
CA THR A 23 6.84 10.13 -9.33
C THR A 23 7.21 9.12 -8.22
N ARG A 24 6.29 8.82 -7.31
CA ARG A 24 6.50 7.75 -6.34
C ARG A 24 6.32 6.41 -7.05
N ASP A 25 7.42 5.88 -7.57
CA ASP A 25 7.43 4.53 -8.13
C ASP A 25 7.02 3.49 -7.07
N ARG A 26 6.17 2.54 -7.47
CA ARG A 26 5.78 1.40 -6.63
C ARG A 26 7.02 0.59 -6.26
N ILE A 27 7.13 0.23 -4.98
CA ILE A 27 8.30 -0.46 -4.46
C ILE A 27 8.00 -1.96 -4.37
N TYR A 28 8.87 -2.75 -5.00
CA TYR A 28 8.85 -4.20 -4.96
C TYR A 28 9.99 -4.72 -4.08
N ALA A 29 9.70 -5.76 -3.29
CA ALA A 29 10.69 -6.46 -2.50
C ALA A 29 10.37 -7.95 -2.46
N THR A 30 11.32 -8.76 -1.97
CA THR A 30 11.07 -10.16 -1.63
C THR A 30 11.13 -10.31 -0.12
N GLY A 31 10.10 -10.92 0.46
CA GLY A 31 10.07 -11.32 1.86
C GLY A 31 10.23 -12.83 1.99
N GLU A 32 10.62 -13.26 3.18
CA GLU A 32 10.68 -14.69 3.52
C GLU A 32 10.07 -14.92 4.90
N TRP A 33 9.20 -15.91 5.01
CA TRP A 33 8.65 -16.37 6.28
C TRP A 33 8.54 -17.89 6.29
N LEU A 34 9.11 -18.55 7.31
CA LEU A 34 9.12 -20.01 7.45
C LEU A 34 9.58 -20.74 6.16
N ASN A 35 10.70 -20.28 5.57
CA ASN A 35 11.25 -20.76 4.30
C ASN A 35 10.32 -20.61 3.07
N ARG A 36 9.29 -19.77 3.16
CA ARG A 36 8.44 -19.40 2.02
C ARG A 36 8.78 -17.99 1.58
N LYS A 37 9.23 -17.86 0.34
CA LYS A 37 9.46 -16.56 -0.30
C LYS A 37 8.18 -16.06 -0.94
N PHE A 38 7.98 -14.76 -0.87
CA PHE A 38 6.84 -14.09 -1.49
C PHE A 38 7.25 -12.69 -1.92
N SER A 39 6.60 -12.20 -2.98
CA SER A 39 6.76 -10.81 -3.41
C SER A 39 6.00 -9.89 -2.45
N LEU A 40 6.60 -8.76 -2.11
CA LEU A 40 5.92 -7.65 -1.45
C LEU A 40 5.83 -6.48 -2.41
N ILE A 41 4.67 -5.84 -2.39
CA ILE A 41 4.38 -4.64 -3.18
C ILE A 41 3.94 -3.56 -2.19
N ASP A 42 4.62 -2.41 -2.17
CA ASP A 42 4.12 -1.22 -1.50
C ASP A 42 3.24 -0.46 -2.50
N THR A 43 1.94 -0.38 -2.22
CA THR A 43 0.98 0.35 -3.05
C THR A 43 1.13 1.86 -2.92
N GLY A 44 2.06 2.36 -2.09
CA GLY A 44 2.36 3.78 -2.01
C GLY A 44 2.88 4.33 -3.35
N GLY A 45 2.19 5.34 -3.86
CA GLY A 45 2.56 6.05 -5.09
C GLY A 45 1.42 6.04 -6.12
N ILE A 46 0.65 7.14 -6.15
CA ILE A 46 -0.18 7.53 -7.29
C ILE A 46 0.06 9.02 -7.47
N ASP A 47 0.64 9.38 -8.61
CA ASP A 47 1.03 10.75 -8.96
C ASP A 47 0.04 11.42 -9.89
N ASP A 48 -1.25 11.15 -9.72
CA ASP A 48 -2.24 12.05 -10.29
C ASP A 48 -2.49 13.16 -9.28
N VAL A 49 -1.54 14.11 -9.25
CA VAL A 49 -1.52 15.26 -8.33
C VAL A 49 -2.80 16.10 -8.47
N ASP A 50 -3.46 16.00 -9.62
CA ASP A 50 -4.69 16.71 -9.95
C ASP A 50 -5.96 15.91 -9.59
N ALA A 51 -5.85 14.61 -9.30
CA ALA A 51 -6.99 13.78 -8.93
C ALA A 51 -7.40 14.00 -7.46
N PRO A 52 -8.71 13.98 -7.13
CA PRO A 52 -9.19 13.98 -5.76
C PRO A 52 -8.53 12.86 -4.93
N PHE A 53 -8.16 13.17 -3.68
CA PHE A 53 -7.50 12.23 -2.77
C PHE A 53 -8.21 10.86 -2.66
N MET A 54 -9.53 10.84 -2.64
CA MET A 54 -10.33 9.62 -2.59
C MET A 54 -10.24 8.78 -3.86
N GLU A 55 -10.09 9.42 -5.02
CA GLU A 55 -9.91 8.74 -6.31
C GLU A 55 -8.53 8.12 -6.40
N GLN A 56 -7.50 8.81 -5.92
CA GLN A 56 -6.16 8.26 -5.80
C GLN A 56 -6.17 7.01 -4.91
N ILE A 57 -6.76 7.09 -3.71
CA ILE A 57 -6.90 5.96 -2.79
C ILE A 57 -7.62 4.78 -3.46
N LYS A 58 -8.71 5.05 -4.18
CA LYS A 58 -9.48 4.02 -4.87
C LYS A 58 -8.65 3.32 -5.94
N HIS A 59 -7.96 4.09 -6.79
CA HIS A 59 -7.10 3.53 -7.83
C HIS A 59 -5.98 2.64 -7.24
N GLN A 60 -5.45 3.04 -6.09
CA GLN A 60 -4.45 2.28 -5.34
C GLN A 60 -5.00 0.92 -4.88
N ALA A 61 -6.25 0.89 -4.41
CA ALA A 61 -6.93 -0.33 -4.03
C ALA A 61 -7.23 -1.22 -5.25
N GLU A 62 -7.67 -0.65 -6.37
CA GLU A 62 -7.95 -1.40 -7.62
C GLU A 62 -6.70 -2.10 -8.14
N ILE A 63 -5.58 -1.39 -8.24
CA ILE A 63 -4.30 -1.98 -8.63
C ILE A 63 -3.89 -3.12 -7.69
N ALA A 64 -4.04 -2.93 -6.38
CA ALA A 64 -3.71 -3.96 -5.41
C ALA A 64 -4.58 -5.22 -5.57
N MET A 65 -5.86 -5.05 -5.90
CA MET A 65 -6.77 -6.17 -6.18
C MET A 65 -6.43 -6.91 -7.47
N ASP A 66 -5.88 -6.21 -8.47
CA ASP A 66 -5.50 -6.82 -9.75
C ASP A 66 -4.15 -7.56 -9.68
N GLU A 67 -3.19 -7.05 -8.90
CA GLU A 67 -1.82 -7.57 -8.87
C GLU A 67 -1.51 -8.52 -7.70
N ALA A 68 -2.22 -8.40 -6.58
CA ALA A 68 -1.88 -9.14 -5.37
C ALA A 68 -2.75 -10.40 -5.18
N ASP A 69 -2.11 -11.53 -4.87
CA ASP A 69 -2.81 -12.73 -4.40
C ASP A 69 -3.44 -12.51 -3.01
N VAL A 70 -2.82 -11.66 -2.17
CA VAL A 70 -3.25 -11.36 -0.81
C VAL A 70 -3.02 -9.88 -0.51
N ILE A 71 -4.04 -9.21 0.01
CA ILE A 71 -3.98 -7.79 0.42
C ILE A 71 -3.95 -7.70 1.95
N VAL A 72 -2.99 -6.94 2.48
CA VAL A 72 -2.92 -6.59 3.90
C VAL A 72 -3.34 -5.14 4.07
N PHE A 73 -4.58 -4.92 4.50
CA PHE A 73 -5.09 -3.59 4.79
C PHE A 73 -4.66 -3.13 6.19
N VAL A 74 -3.81 -2.10 6.25
CA VAL A 74 -3.19 -1.62 7.50
C VAL A 74 -3.79 -0.27 7.90
N VAL A 75 -4.37 -0.22 9.10
CA VAL A 75 -4.98 1.00 9.68
C VAL A 75 -4.26 1.44 10.96
N SER A 76 -4.47 2.68 11.36
CA SER A 76 -3.86 3.27 12.57
C SER A 76 -4.70 2.98 13.81
N GLY A 77 -4.23 2.09 14.68
CA GLY A 77 -4.92 1.80 15.95
C GLY A 77 -4.95 2.98 16.93
N LYS A 78 -4.11 4.01 16.75
CA LYS A 78 -4.09 5.22 17.58
C LYS A 78 -5.14 6.24 17.15
N GLU A 79 -5.32 6.42 15.86
CA GLU A 79 -6.31 7.36 15.30
C GLU A 79 -7.72 6.76 15.29
N GLY A 80 -7.82 5.42 15.33
CA GLY A 80 -9.09 4.73 15.19
C GLY A 80 -9.46 4.54 13.72
N VAL A 81 -10.69 4.09 13.48
CA VAL A 81 -11.21 3.92 12.12
C VAL A 81 -11.65 5.27 11.58
N THR A 82 -11.16 5.63 10.38
CA THR A 82 -11.54 6.85 9.68
C THR A 82 -12.54 6.58 8.54
N ASP A 83 -13.21 7.61 8.05
CA ASP A 83 -14.10 7.52 6.88
C ASP A 83 -13.36 7.00 5.63
N ALA A 84 -12.08 7.37 5.48
CA ALA A 84 -11.23 6.87 4.41
C ALA A 84 -10.96 5.37 4.57
N ASP A 85 -10.71 4.89 5.80
CA ASP A 85 -10.53 3.47 6.07
C ASP A 85 -11.79 2.67 5.75
N GLU A 86 -12.97 3.18 6.17
CA GLU A 86 -14.25 2.54 5.84
C GLU A 86 -14.47 2.49 4.33
N TYR A 87 -14.21 3.58 3.62
CA TYR A 87 -14.36 3.63 2.17
C TYR A 87 -13.47 2.61 1.45
N VAL A 88 -12.18 2.57 1.79
CA VAL A 88 -11.22 1.60 1.24
C VAL A 88 -11.63 0.18 1.57
N SER A 89 -12.06 -0.06 2.82
CA SER A 89 -12.48 -1.40 3.24
C SER A 89 -13.63 -1.93 2.38
N ARG A 90 -14.59 -1.06 1.97
CA ARG A 90 -15.71 -1.45 1.10
C ARG A 90 -15.27 -1.77 -0.33
N ILE A 91 -14.20 -1.15 -0.81
CA ILE A 91 -13.61 -1.46 -2.11
C ILE A 91 -12.93 -2.83 -2.03
N LEU A 92 -12.04 -3.01 -1.05
CA LEU A 92 -11.29 -4.26 -0.84
C LEU A 92 -12.16 -5.46 -0.45
N TYR A 93 -13.30 -5.23 0.21
CA TYR A 93 -14.22 -6.31 0.61
C TYR A 93 -14.95 -6.94 -0.59
N LYS A 94 -14.91 -6.32 -1.78
CA LYS A 94 -15.50 -6.90 -3.00
C LYS A 94 -14.64 -7.99 -3.63
N THR A 95 -13.50 -8.33 -3.03
CA THR A 95 -12.57 -9.32 -3.57
C THR A 95 -12.89 -10.72 -3.06
N ASN A 96 -13.86 -11.36 -3.73
CA ASN A 96 -14.06 -12.80 -4.01
C ASN A 96 -15.54 -13.10 -4.24
#